data_AF-A0A358EPZ7-F1
#
_entry.id   AF-A0A358EPZ7-F1
#
_cell.length_a   1.000
_cell.length_b   1.000
_cell.length_c   1.000
_cell.angle_alpha   90.00
_cell.angle_beta   90.00
_cell.angle_gamma   90.00
#
_symmetry.space_group_name_H-M   'P 1'
#
loop_
_entity.id
_entity.type
_entity.pdbx_description
1 polymer ?
#
loop_
_entity_poly.entity_id
_entity_poly.type
_entity_poly.pdbx_seq_one_letter_code
_entity_poly.pdbx_strand_id
1 'polypeptide(L)'
;RETDMSSQPYLKLNDQNLEPLPAKVNSDSKLVAIAWSSAPNSEITEKKSIPYGEFQQLFKVPGCHFYSVQVNADDATITNLKRQPNVSNLSRSIIDFKDTADYLRQMDLVISVDTATAHLAGAMGIPTWVLLPYAADWRWRMHRNDSPWYPTMRLFRQQRAGDWGQVLEEVGHCLYNYGAQISSSRLNSAEAGSIFPNKLPIVTA
;
A
#
# COMPACT_ATOMS: atom_id res chain seq x y z
N ARG A 1 30.69 -0.55 -10.08
CA ARG A 1 29.83 0.50 -9.50
C ARG A 1 28.53 0.47 -10.27
N GLU A 2 27.56 -0.33 -9.81
CA GLU A 2 26.21 -0.20 -10.34
C GLU A 2 25.63 1.07 -9.70
N THR A 3 25.36 2.06 -10.54
CA THR A 3 24.77 3.32 -10.13
C THR A 3 23.40 3.05 -9.53
N ASP A 4 23.21 3.35 -8.24
CA ASP A 4 21.87 3.54 -7.69
C ASP A 4 21.19 4.55 -8.60
N MET A 5 20.17 4.12 -9.35
CA MET A 5 19.38 5.05 -10.13
C MET A 5 18.67 5.92 -9.09
N SER A 6 18.99 7.21 -9.06
CA SER A 6 18.24 8.18 -8.27
C SER A 6 16.84 8.32 -8.89
N SER A 7 15.99 7.29 -8.79
CA SER A 7 14.75 7.22 -9.54
C SER A 7 13.66 7.90 -8.74
N GLN A 8 13.48 9.19 -9.02
CA GLN A 8 12.23 9.88 -8.75
C GLN A 8 11.04 9.03 -9.22
N PRO A 9 9.88 9.08 -8.54
CA PRO A 9 8.65 8.47 -9.05
C PRO A 9 8.41 8.85 -10.51
N TYR A 10 8.20 7.86 -11.36
CA TYR A 10 8.20 8.04 -12.81
C TYR A 10 6.84 7.80 -13.45
N LEU A 11 5.88 7.20 -12.73
CA LEU A 11 4.48 7.15 -13.16
C LEU A 11 3.74 8.33 -12.53
N LYS A 12 3.40 9.33 -13.35
CA LYS A 12 2.63 10.49 -12.90
C LYS A 12 1.15 10.16 -12.80
N LEU A 13 0.54 10.65 -11.73
CA LEU A 13 -0.90 10.60 -11.54
C LEU A 13 -1.51 11.78 -12.30
N ASN A 14 -2.40 11.50 -13.25
CA ASN A 14 -3.22 12.55 -13.84
C ASN A 14 -4.35 12.88 -12.87
N ASP A 15 -4.67 14.17 -12.75
CA ASP A 15 -5.83 14.63 -12.01
C ASP A 15 -7.10 14.21 -12.77
N GLN A 16 -7.71 13.10 -12.34
CA GLN A 16 -9.00 12.62 -12.80
C GLN A 16 -9.90 12.38 -11.59
N ASN A 17 -11.22 12.46 -11.82
CA ASN A 17 -12.21 12.07 -10.82
C ASN A 17 -11.96 10.61 -10.42
N LEU A 18 -11.64 10.42 -9.15
CA LEU A 18 -11.40 9.11 -8.57
C LEU A 18 -12.71 8.46 -8.16
N GLU A 19 -12.82 7.16 -8.41
CA GLU A 19 -13.85 6.35 -7.78
C GLU A 19 -13.67 6.40 -6.25
N PRO A 20 -14.71 6.74 -5.49
CA PRO A 20 -14.61 6.87 -4.04
C PRO A 20 -14.37 5.52 -3.39
N LEU A 21 -13.57 5.51 -2.32
CA LEU A 21 -13.36 4.29 -1.56
C LEU A 21 -14.66 3.77 -0.93
N PRO A 22 -14.88 2.45 -0.94
CA PRO A 22 -15.99 1.86 -0.22
C PRO A 22 -15.78 2.09 1.29
N ALA A 23 -16.87 2.52 1.94
CA ALA A 23 -16.97 2.92 3.35
C ALA A 23 -16.37 4.30 3.72
N LYS A 24 -17.13 5.06 4.50
CA LYS A 24 -16.61 6.23 5.24
C LYS A 24 -15.72 5.72 6.36
N VAL A 25 -14.42 5.79 6.17
CA VAL A 25 -13.45 5.49 7.22
C VAL A 25 -13.38 6.67 8.17
N ASN A 26 -13.13 6.41 9.45
CA ASN A 26 -12.77 7.46 10.40
C ASN A 26 -11.60 8.29 9.84
N SER A 27 -11.68 9.61 9.92
CA SER A 27 -10.65 10.53 9.39
C SER A 27 -9.25 10.26 9.96
N ASP A 28 -9.20 9.64 11.13
CA ASP A 28 -7.98 9.42 11.90
C ASP A 28 -7.26 8.11 11.53
N SER A 29 -7.89 7.21 10.76
CA SER A 29 -7.26 5.96 10.35
C SER A 29 -6.36 6.14 9.12
N LYS A 30 -5.20 5.50 9.12
CA LYS A 30 -4.38 5.29 7.92
C LYS A 30 -5.08 4.33 6.98
N LEU A 31 -5.15 4.67 5.69
CA LEU A 31 -5.65 3.77 4.68
C LEU A 31 -4.50 2.96 4.09
N VAL A 32 -4.62 1.64 4.20
CA VAL A 32 -3.54 0.72 3.86
C VAL A 32 -4.02 -0.25 2.78
N ALA A 33 -3.49 -0.15 1.57
CA ALA A 33 -3.76 -1.18 0.56
C ALA A 33 -2.93 -2.43 0.82
N ILE A 34 -3.51 -3.61 0.58
CA ILE A 34 -2.87 -4.91 0.84
C ILE A 34 -2.94 -5.87 -0.36
N ALA A 35 -1.84 -6.57 -0.60
CA ALA A 35 -1.75 -7.71 -1.53
C ALA A 35 -0.77 -8.77 -0.99
N TRP A 36 -1.27 -9.93 -0.59
CA TRP A 36 -0.49 -10.96 0.12
C TRP A 36 -0.02 -12.11 -0.77
N SER A 37 -0.52 -12.20 -2.01
CA SER A 37 -0.26 -13.34 -2.88
C SER A 37 -0.06 -12.92 -4.34
N SER A 38 0.78 -13.68 -5.06
CA SER A 38 0.89 -13.59 -6.51
C SER A 38 0.00 -14.64 -7.19
N ALA A 39 -0.35 -14.43 -8.46
CA ALA A 39 -1.16 -15.38 -9.22
C ALA A 39 -0.47 -16.75 -9.33
N PRO A 40 -1.16 -17.88 -9.02
CA PRO A 40 -0.55 -19.20 -8.97
C PRO A 40 -0.12 -19.65 -10.37
N ASN A 41 1.16 -19.47 -10.69
CA ASN A 41 1.72 -19.80 -12.00
C ASN A 41 3.06 -20.56 -11.92
N SER A 42 3.62 -20.74 -10.72
CA SER A 42 4.93 -21.36 -10.51
C SER A 42 5.25 -21.55 -9.02
N GLU A 43 6.21 -22.42 -8.72
CA GLU A 43 6.80 -22.61 -7.38
C GLU A 43 7.40 -21.30 -6.81
N ILE A 44 7.90 -20.42 -7.68
CA ILE A 44 8.41 -19.09 -7.29
C ILE A 44 7.29 -18.24 -6.69
N THR A 45 6.09 -18.33 -7.26
CA THR A 45 4.91 -17.60 -6.76
C THR A 45 4.48 -18.11 -5.39
N GLU A 46 4.50 -19.41 -5.15
CA GLU A 46 4.18 -19.98 -3.84
C GLU A 46 5.17 -19.47 -2.78
N LYS A 47 6.47 -19.48 -3.08
CA LYS A 47 7.52 -19.06 -2.15
C LYS A 47 7.45 -17.58 -1.78
N LYS A 48 6.95 -16.71 -2.67
CA LYS A 48 6.81 -15.27 -2.41
C LYS A 48 5.43 -14.85 -1.93
N SER A 49 4.48 -15.78 -1.79
CA SER A 49 3.13 -15.50 -1.29
C SER A 49 3.04 -15.83 0.20
N ILE A 50 2.24 -15.05 0.93
CA ILE A 50 1.96 -15.27 2.35
C ILE A 50 0.57 -15.89 2.46
N PRO A 51 0.40 -17.02 3.17
CA PRO A 51 -0.93 -17.55 3.42
C PRO A 51 -1.82 -16.51 4.09
N TYR A 52 -3.05 -16.33 3.59
CA TYR A 52 -4.01 -15.37 4.15
C TYR A 52 -4.21 -15.58 5.67
N GLY A 53 -4.18 -16.85 6.10
CA GLY A 53 -4.27 -17.27 7.48
C GLY A 53 -3.27 -16.57 8.41
N GLU A 54 -2.04 -16.36 7.93
CA GLU A 54 -0.98 -15.64 8.63
C GLU A 54 -1.10 -14.14 8.41
N PHE A 55 -1.29 -13.70 7.16
CA PHE A 55 -1.31 -12.28 6.79
C PHE A 55 -2.40 -11.48 7.54
N GLN A 56 -3.57 -12.07 7.77
CA GLN A 56 -4.69 -11.41 8.44
C GLN A 56 -4.37 -10.92 9.86
N GLN A 57 -3.26 -11.37 10.48
CA GLN A 57 -2.85 -10.85 11.79
C GLN A 57 -2.56 -9.36 11.77
N LEU A 58 -2.16 -8.80 10.62
CA LEU A 58 -1.94 -7.36 10.47
C LEU A 58 -3.21 -6.53 10.67
N PHE A 59 -4.40 -7.11 10.46
CA PHE A 59 -5.68 -6.40 10.65
C PHE A 59 -5.98 -6.08 12.11
N LYS A 60 -5.26 -6.70 13.05
CA LYS A 60 -5.37 -6.42 14.49
C LYS A 60 -4.66 -5.12 14.89
N VAL A 61 -3.86 -4.54 14.00
CA VAL A 61 -3.14 -3.29 14.28
C VAL A 61 -4.15 -2.12 14.28
N PRO A 62 -4.26 -1.36 15.39
CA PRO A 62 -5.18 -0.23 15.50
C PRO A 62 -4.72 0.95 14.64
N GLY A 63 -5.63 1.90 14.38
CA GLY A 63 -5.33 3.12 13.63
C GLY A 63 -5.18 2.90 12.11
N CYS A 64 -5.55 1.72 11.60
CA CYS A 64 -5.51 1.39 10.18
C CYS A 64 -6.85 0.84 9.68
N HIS A 65 -7.22 1.26 8.48
CA HIS A 65 -8.27 0.64 7.68
C HIS A 65 -7.64 0.07 6.41
N PHE A 66 -7.91 -1.20 6.15
CA PHE A 66 -7.25 -1.93 5.09
C PHE A 66 -8.13 -2.05 3.85
N TYR A 67 -7.51 -1.92 2.68
CA TYR A 67 -8.16 -2.15 1.40
C TYR A 67 -7.46 -3.29 0.67
N SER A 68 -8.14 -4.43 0.55
CA SER A 68 -7.64 -5.54 -0.25
C SER A 68 -7.71 -5.20 -1.73
N VAL A 69 -6.54 -5.01 -2.33
CA VAL A 69 -6.35 -4.89 -3.79
C VAL A 69 -5.86 -6.21 -4.40
N GLN A 70 -5.87 -7.29 -3.61
CA GLN A 70 -5.54 -8.63 -4.08
C GLN A 70 -6.51 -9.06 -5.18
N VAL A 71 -5.96 -9.35 -6.35
CA VAL A 71 -6.68 -10.02 -7.43
C VAL A 71 -6.62 -11.54 -7.23
N ASN A 72 -7.66 -12.26 -7.66
CA ASN A 72 -7.74 -13.72 -7.63
C ASN A 72 -7.71 -14.36 -6.22
N ALA A 73 -8.19 -13.66 -5.18
CA ALA A 73 -8.45 -14.30 -3.89
C ALA A 73 -9.62 -15.30 -4.02
N ASP A 74 -9.52 -16.45 -3.37
CA ASP A 74 -10.60 -17.45 -3.35
C ASP A 74 -11.82 -16.97 -2.54
N ASP A 75 -12.96 -17.64 -2.74
CA ASP A 75 -14.23 -17.28 -2.10
C ASP A 75 -14.17 -17.36 -0.57
N ALA A 76 -13.40 -18.31 -0.03
CA ALA A 76 -13.22 -18.47 1.41
C ALA A 76 -12.50 -17.25 2.00
N THR A 77 -11.45 -16.77 1.33
CA THR A 77 -10.68 -15.60 1.69
C THR A 77 -11.52 -14.33 1.56
N ILE A 78 -12.26 -14.17 0.46
CA ILE A 78 -13.20 -13.05 0.28
C ILE A 78 -14.24 -13.01 1.40
N THR A 79 -14.76 -14.17 1.79
CA THR A 79 -15.74 -14.29 2.87
C THR A 79 -15.11 -13.95 4.23
N ASN A 80 -13.86 -14.31 4.47
CA ASN A 80 -13.12 -13.89 5.67
C ASN A 80 -12.88 -12.37 5.70
N LEU A 81 -12.43 -11.76 4.59
CA LEU A 81 -12.22 -10.32 4.49
C LEU A 81 -13.49 -9.53 4.87
N LYS A 82 -14.66 -9.96 4.38
CA LYS A 82 -15.95 -9.32 4.69
C LYS A 82 -16.32 -9.36 6.18
N ARG A 83 -15.76 -10.28 6.95
CA ARG A 83 -15.99 -10.37 8.41
C ARG A 83 -15.08 -9.45 9.21
N GLN A 84 -14.01 -8.93 8.61
CA GLN A 84 -13.08 -8.04 9.29
C GLN A 84 -13.66 -6.61 9.30
N PRO A 85 -13.88 -6.00 10.48
CA PRO A 85 -14.57 -4.70 10.57
C PRO A 85 -13.79 -3.55 9.95
N ASN A 86 -12.47 -3.67 9.84
CA ASN A 86 -11.55 -2.67 9.32
C ASN A 86 -10.92 -3.07 7.97
N VAL A 87 -11.55 -3.97 7.21
CA VAL A 87 -11.05 -4.39 5.90
C VAL A 87 -12.15 -4.26 4.85
N SER A 88 -11.84 -3.61 3.73
CA SER A 88 -12.71 -3.49 2.57
C SER A 88 -12.08 -4.20 1.38
N ASN A 89 -12.86 -5.01 0.66
CA ASN A 89 -12.36 -5.72 -0.52
C ASN A 89 -12.66 -4.95 -1.80
N LEU A 90 -11.61 -4.60 -2.55
CA LEU A 90 -11.70 -3.88 -3.83
C LEU A 90 -11.61 -4.80 -5.04
N SER A 91 -11.42 -6.12 -4.85
CA SER A 91 -11.11 -7.04 -5.96
C SER A 91 -12.13 -7.05 -7.10
N ARG A 92 -13.40 -6.74 -6.82
CA ARG A 92 -14.47 -6.67 -7.85
C ARG A 92 -14.50 -5.34 -8.62
N SER A 93 -13.86 -4.31 -8.07
CA SER A 93 -13.79 -2.97 -8.67
C SER A 93 -12.49 -2.75 -9.43
N ILE A 94 -11.59 -3.74 -9.45
CA ILE A 94 -10.32 -3.70 -10.17
C ILE A 94 -10.44 -4.60 -11.39
N ILE A 95 -10.48 -3.98 -12.57
CA ILE A 95 -10.51 -4.67 -13.87
C ILE A 95 -9.11 -4.65 -14.49
N ASP A 96 -8.39 -3.54 -14.33
CA ASP A 96 -7.06 -3.36 -14.89
C ASP A 96 -6.08 -2.61 -13.95
N PHE A 97 -4.88 -2.32 -14.47
CA PHE A 97 -3.86 -1.57 -13.72
C PHE A 97 -4.21 -0.10 -13.50
N LYS A 98 -5.07 0.49 -14.33
CA LYS A 98 -5.55 1.86 -14.13
C LYS A 98 -6.44 1.90 -12.90
N ASP A 99 -7.39 0.98 -12.76
CA ASP A 99 -8.24 0.89 -11.57
C ASP A 99 -7.40 0.67 -10.31
N THR A 100 -6.41 -0.23 -10.41
CA THR A 100 -5.46 -0.46 -9.30
C THR A 100 -4.76 0.85 -8.93
N ALA A 101 -4.22 1.60 -9.89
CA ALA A 101 -3.56 2.89 -9.65
C ALA A 101 -4.52 3.97 -9.09
N ASP A 102 -5.78 3.98 -9.51
CA ASP A 102 -6.83 4.89 -9.03
C ASP A 102 -7.14 4.64 -7.54
N TYR A 103 -7.14 3.38 -7.10
CA TYR A 103 -7.31 3.06 -5.67
C TYR A 103 -6.03 3.30 -4.86
N LEU A 104 -4.88 2.87 -5.38
CA LEU A 104 -3.61 2.98 -4.64
C LEU A 104 -3.26 4.44 -4.33
N ARG A 105 -3.56 5.39 -5.21
CA ARG A 105 -3.25 6.82 -4.96
C ARG A 105 -4.04 7.46 -3.82
N GLN A 106 -5.11 6.80 -3.36
CA GLN A 106 -5.91 7.24 -2.21
C GLN A 106 -5.37 6.68 -0.88
N MET A 107 -4.34 5.84 -0.92
CA MET A 107 -3.79 5.15 0.24
C MET A 107 -2.67 5.96 0.90
N ASP A 108 -2.59 5.88 2.22
CA ASP A 108 -1.46 6.39 2.99
C ASP A 108 -0.26 5.43 2.93
N LEU A 109 -0.51 4.13 2.70
CA LEU A 109 0.51 3.08 2.63
C LEU A 109 0.03 1.91 1.76
N VAL A 110 0.96 1.25 1.06
CA VAL A 110 0.74 -0.04 0.40
C VAL A 110 1.59 -1.11 1.08
N ILE A 111 1.02 -2.24 1.45
CA ILE A 111 1.75 -3.40 1.97
C ILE A 111 1.52 -4.55 0.99
N SER A 112 2.59 -5.01 0.33
CA SER A 112 2.47 -6.05 -0.68
C SER A 112 3.63 -7.04 -0.60
N VAL A 113 3.39 -8.29 -1.01
CA VAL A 113 4.51 -9.14 -1.45
C VAL A 113 5.05 -8.65 -2.80
N ASP A 114 6.09 -9.28 -3.33
CA ASP A 114 6.66 -8.95 -4.64
C ASP A 114 5.66 -9.24 -5.79
N THR A 115 4.82 -8.25 -6.10
CA THR A 115 3.75 -8.29 -7.11
C THR A 115 3.75 -7.04 -7.97
N ALA A 116 2.96 -7.07 -9.05
CA ALA A 116 2.70 -5.88 -9.87
C ALA A 116 2.12 -4.71 -9.06
N THR A 117 1.34 -4.98 -8.00
CA THR A 117 0.82 -3.94 -7.08
C THR A 117 1.95 -3.19 -6.38
N ALA A 118 2.97 -3.89 -5.88
CA ALA A 118 4.14 -3.26 -5.26
C ALA A 118 4.86 -2.35 -6.26
N HIS A 119 5.16 -2.87 -7.46
CA HIS A 119 5.86 -2.11 -8.50
C HIS A 119 5.07 -0.88 -8.97
N LEU A 120 3.76 -1.01 -9.15
CA LEU A 120 2.88 0.08 -9.53
C LEU A 120 2.89 1.19 -8.46
N ALA A 121 2.72 0.82 -7.18
CA ALA A 121 2.77 1.77 -6.06
C ALA A 121 4.12 2.49 -5.97
N GLY A 122 5.22 1.75 -6.12
CA GLY A 122 6.58 2.31 -6.12
C GLY A 122 6.82 3.27 -7.28
N ALA A 123 6.36 2.93 -8.48
CA ALA A 123 6.47 3.80 -9.65
C ALA A 123 5.69 5.12 -9.49
N MET A 124 4.58 5.08 -8.76
CA MET A 124 3.74 6.25 -8.42
C MET A 124 4.27 7.05 -7.22
N GLY A 125 5.30 6.57 -6.53
CA GLY A 125 5.84 7.25 -5.36
C GLY A 125 4.95 7.16 -4.12
N ILE A 126 4.10 6.15 -4.04
CA ILE A 126 3.26 5.91 -2.86
C ILE A 126 4.13 5.20 -1.80
N PRO A 127 4.07 5.58 -0.52
CA PRO A 127 4.72 4.84 0.56
C PRO A 127 4.37 3.34 0.46
N THR A 128 5.38 2.48 0.36
CA THR A 128 5.16 1.05 0.06
C THR A 128 6.07 0.17 0.90
N TRP A 129 5.51 -0.83 1.57
CA TRP A 129 6.26 -1.86 2.27
C TRP A 129 6.17 -3.16 1.49
N VAL A 130 7.32 -3.71 1.13
CA VAL A 130 7.42 -4.95 0.36
C VAL A 130 7.90 -6.09 1.26
N LEU A 131 7.10 -7.15 1.35
CA LEU A 131 7.41 -8.35 2.10
C LEU A 131 8.03 -9.37 1.14
N LEU A 132 9.29 -9.70 1.38
CA LEU A 132 10.12 -10.47 0.47
C LEU A 132 10.46 -11.85 1.05
N PRO A 133 10.46 -12.89 0.21
CA PRO A 133 10.87 -14.22 0.63
C PRO A 133 12.37 -14.26 0.92
N TYR A 134 12.84 -15.36 1.52
CA TYR A 134 14.25 -15.56 1.85
C TYR A 134 15.16 -15.42 0.61
N ALA A 135 14.77 -16.05 -0.50
CA ALA A 135 15.44 -15.95 -1.79
C ALA A 135 14.67 -14.98 -2.72
N ALA A 136 14.79 -13.68 -2.46
CA ALA A 136 14.17 -12.64 -3.27
C ALA A 136 14.88 -12.43 -4.61
N ASP A 137 14.16 -11.90 -5.59
CA ASP A 137 14.73 -11.54 -6.91
C ASP A 137 15.88 -10.51 -6.77
N TRP A 138 16.85 -10.60 -7.67
CA TRP A 138 18.09 -9.80 -7.65
C TRP A 138 17.83 -8.29 -7.56
N ARG A 139 16.70 -7.82 -8.11
CA ARG A 139 16.31 -6.41 -8.15
C ARG A 139 16.17 -5.80 -6.76
N TRP A 140 15.82 -6.63 -5.78
CA TRP A 140 15.65 -6.22 -4.39
C TRP A 140 16.97 -6.08 -3.65
N ARG A 141 18.09 -6.56 -4.21
CA ARG A 141 19.43 -6.59 -3.57
C ARG A 141 19.48 -7.39 -2.27
N MET A 142 20.70 -7.80 -1.90
CA MET A 142 20.98 -8.44 -0.62
C MET A 142 21.49 -7.39 0.36
N HIS A 143 21.09 -7.47 1.64
CA HIS A 143 21.59 -6.61 2.74
C HIS A 143 21.17 -5.14 2.72
N ARG A 144 19.97 -4.83 2.22
CA ARG A 144 19.36 -3.50 2.36
C ARG A 144 17.84 -3.57 2.54
N ASN A 145 17.27 -2.55 3.16
CA ASN A 145 15.85 -2.44 3.47
C ASN A 145 15.14 -1.34 2.66
N ASP A 146 15.81 -0.75 1.68
CA ASP A 146 15.30 0.22 0.71
C ASP A 146 15.40 -0.33 -0.71
N SER A 147 14.72 0.30 -1.68
CA SER A 147 14.77 -0.10 -3.09
C SER A 147 15.61 0.88 -3.91
N PRO A 148 16.59 0.41 -4.70
CA PRO A 148 17.32 1.27 -5.63
C PRO A 148 16.46 1.75 -6.82
N TRP A 149 15.23 1.24 -6.94
CA TRP A 149 14.30 1.58 -8.03
C TRP A 149 13.13 2.46 -7.57
N TYR A 150 12.79 2.39 -6.28
CA TYR A 150 11.59 3.01 -5.72
C TYR A 150 11.91 3.68 -4.38
N PRO A 151 12.05 5.01 -4.33
CA PRO A 151 12.57 5.73 -3.16
C PRO A 151 11.60 5.71 -1.97
N THR A 152 10.32 5.43 -2.20
CA THR A 152 9.28 5.35 -1.17
C THR A 152 9.08 3.94 -0.61
N MET A 153 9.91 2.97 -1.05
CA MET A 153 9.81 1.59 -0.60
C MET A 153 10.66 1.28 0.62
N ARG A 154 10.07 0.52 1.54
CA ARG A 154 10.77 -0.21 2.59
C ARG A 154 10.60 -1.73 2.39
N LEU A 155 11.68 -2.47 2.55
CA LEU A 155 11.75 -3.91 2.32
C LEU A 155 11.86 -4.67 3.65
N PHE A 156 11.01 -5.68 3.81
CA PHE A 156 11.01 -6.61 4.93
C PHE A 156 11.28 -8.00 4.38
N ARG A 157 12.19 -8.76 5.01
CA ARG A 157 12.71 -10.01 4.43
C ARG A 157 12.63 -11.16 5.41
N GLN A 158 12.21 -12.32 4.91
CA GLN A 158 12.36 -13.55 5.66
C GLN A 158 13.84 -13.80 6.00
N GLN A 159 14.12 -14.11 7.26
CA GLN A 159 15.44 -14.57 7.70
C GLN A 159 15.62 -16.08 7.47
N ARG A 160 14.51 -16.81 7.37
CA ARG A 160 14.47 -18.25 7.10
C ARG A 160 13.38 -18.53 6.07
N ALA A 161 13.68 -19.37 5.09
CA ALA A 161 12.72 -19.71 4.04
C ALA A 161 11.43 -20.29 4.64
N GLY A 162 10.28 -19.71 4.26
CA GLY A 162 8.97 -20.12 4.73
C GLY A 162 8.54 -19.53 6.09
N ASP A 163 9.43 -18.85 6.81
CA ASP A 163 9.09 -18.17 8.06
C ASP A 163 8.59 -16.74 7.77
N TRP A 164 7.29 -16.62 7.45
CA TRP A 164 6.63 -15.32 7.32
C TRP A 164 6.25 -14.71 8.67
N GLY A 165 6.21 -15.49 9.74
CA GLY A 165 5.82 -15.03 11.08
C GLY A 165 6.68 -13.87 11.56
N GLN A 166 8.01 -14.00 11.47
CA GLN A 166 8.94 -12.93 11.85
C GLN A 166 8.75 -11.65 11.02
N VAL A 167 8.52 -11.79 9.71
CA VAL A 167 8.28 -10.65 8.81
C VAL A 167 7.01 -9.92 9.21
N LEU A 168 5.92 -10.66 9.44
CA LEU A 168 4.62 -10.08 9.79
C LEU A 168 4.63 -9.47 11.20
N GLU A 169 5.42 -10.00 12.14
CA GLU A 169 5.64 -9.39 13.46
C GLU A 169 6.35 -8.03 13.32
N GLU A 170 7.45 -7.97 12.58
CA GLU A 170 8.19 -6.73 12.34
C GLU A 170 7.30 -5.68 11.65
N VAL A 171 6.56 -6.10 10.61
CA VAL A 171 5.60 -5.24 9.90
C VAL A 171 4.50 -4.77 10.84
N GLY A 172 3.97 -5.64 11.71
CA GLY A 172 2.96 -5.27 12.70
C GLY A 172 3.43 -4.19 13.67
N HIS A 173 4.66 -4.30 14.21
CA HIS A 173 5.25 -3.27 15.07
C HIS A 173 5.46 -1.94 14.33
N CYS A 174 5.94 -2.00 13.09
CA CYS A 174 6.11 -0.80 12.28
C CYS A 174 4.76 -0.15 11.95
N LEU A 175 3.74 -0.96 11.64
CA LEU A 175 2.41 -0.49 11.29
C LEU A 175 1.71 0.15 12.49
N TYR A 176 1.91 -0.40 13.70
CA TYR A 176 1.40 0.20 14.93
C TYR A 176 1.93 1.63 15.11
N ASN A 177 3.24 1.82 14.95
CA ASN A 177 3.86 3.14 15.01
C ASN A 177 3.38 4.06 13.88
N TYR A 178 3.18 3.52 12.68
CA TYR A 178 2.67 4.29 11.53
C TYR A 178 1.21 4.74 11.73
N GLY A 179 0.35 3.86 12.24
CA GLY A 179 -1.05 4.13 12.54
C GLY A 179 -1.24 5.14 13.68
N ALA A 180 -0.30 5.19 14.63
CA ALA A 180 -0.30 6.18 15.71
C ALA A 180 0.04 7.61 15.24
N GLN A 181 0.70 7.76 14.09
CA GLN A 181 0.99 9.08 13.51
C GLN A 181 -0.28 9.63 12.85
N ILE A 182 -0.97 10.58 13.49
CA ILE A 182 -2.19 11.21 12.96
C ILE A 182 -1.98 11.66 11.50
N SER A 183 -2.92 11.35 10.59
CA SER A 183 -2.91 11.90 9.22
C SER A 183 -3.27 13.39 9.26
N SER A 184 -2.27 14.24 9.50
CA SER A 184 -2.37 15.71 9.37
C SER A 184 -2.76 16.16 7.95
N SER A 185 -2.67 15.26 6.96
CA SER A 185 -2.95 15.54 5.56
C SER A 185 -4.43 15.69 5.23
N ARG A 186 -5.35 15.01 5.94
CA ARG A 186 -6.79 15.06 5.63
C ARG A 186 -7.51 16.29 6.20
N LEU A 187 -6.99 16.84 7.30
CA LEU A 187 -7.49 18.07 7.90
C LEU A 187 -7.23 19.27 6.96
N ASN A 188 -6.04 19.35 6.36
CA ASN A 188 -5.68 20.46 5.47
C ASN A 188 -6.48 20.49 4.15
N SER A 189 -6.88 19.34 3.62
CA SER A 189 -7.73 19.26 2.42
C SER A 189 -9.21 19.60 2.68
N ALA A 190 -9.69 19.45 3.92
CA ALA A 190 -11.05 19.83 4.30
C ALA A 190 -11.17 21.34 4.62
N GLU A 191 -10.14 21.95 5.21
CA GLU A 191 -10.11 23.40 5.49
C GLU A 191 -9.81 24.25 4.24
N ALA A 192 -9.01 23.75 3.29
CA ALA A 192 -8.75 24.46 2.03
C ALA A 192 -9.97 24.56 1.09
N GLY A 193 -11.06 23.83 1.36
CA GLY A 193 -12.31 23.85 0.58
C GLY A 193 -13.30 24.95 0.98
N SER A 194 -13.01 25.73 2.02
CA SER A 194 -13.88 26.83 2.46
C SER A 194 -13.03 27.92 3.07
N ILE A 195 -12.69 28.95 2.27
CA ILE A 195 -12.53 30.37 2.64
C ILE A 195 -11.95 31.04 1.39
N PHE A 196 -12.82 31.70 0.61
CA PHE A 196 -12.39 32.86 -0.16
C PHE A 196 -12.33 34.05 0.80
N PRO A 197 -11.23 34.81 0.87
CA PRO A 197 -11.31 36.21 1.23
C PRO A 197 -11.07 37.06 -0.02
N ASN A 198 -12.14 37.77 -0.39
CA ASN A 198 -12.19 39.12 -0.95
C ASN A 198 -11.02 39.60 -1.83
N LYS A 199 -11.37 39.84 -3.09
CA LYS A 199 -10.74 40.86 -3.93
C LYS A 199 -10.60 42.17 -3.13
N LEU A 200 -9.39 42.69 -3.03
CA LEU A 200 -9.16 44.11 -2.79
C LEU A 200 -9.06 44.83 -4.14
N PRO A 201 -9.65 46.03 -4.28
CA PRO A 201 -9.70 46.74 -5.54
C PRO A 201 -8.38 47.47 -5.82
N ILE A 202 -8.12 47.63 -7.11
CA ILE A 202 -7.12 48.51 -7.71
C ILE A 202 -7.38 49.94 -7.25
N VAL A 203 -6.34 50.64 -6.78
CA VAL A 203 -6.31 52.11 -6.74
C VAL A 203 -5.04 52.57 -7.42
N THR A 204 -5.23 53.20 -8.57
CA THR A 204 -4.28 54.05 -9.29
C THR A 204 -4.01 55.33 -8.50
N ALA A 205 -2.75 55.74 -8.47
CA ALA A 205 -2.30 57.14 -8.40
C ALA A 205 -0.98 57.25 -9.15
#